data_AF-A0A8T3S7K0-F1
#
_entry.id   AF-A0A8T3S7K0-F1
#
_cell.length_a   1.000
_cell.length_b   1.000
_cell.length_c   1.000
_cell.angle_alpha   90.00
_cell.angle_beta   90.00
_cell.angle_gamma   90.00
#
_symmetry.space_group_name_H-M   'P 1'
#
loop_
_entity.id
_entity.type
_entity.pdbx_description
1 polymer ?
#
loop_
_entity_poly.entity_id
_entity_poly.type
_entity_poly.pdbx_seq_one_letter_code
_entity_poly.pdbx_strand_id
1 'polypeptide(L)'
;IVAQQALRESSYGPYSRTMKKICWEESVHIMHGRDVVVTMMNGTPTQREMVQEALDRWWGPLMQMHGPRSDRAKDRDLFWHIKAKTSEELRQEFLTIYVPRILELGLTIPDPELHFDETAGEWRYSEPDWNELRTVVTNHGPMSQERLDFRRENHDLTAWVRATVLAPSRLATAAA
;
A
#
# COMPACT_ATOMS: atom_id res chain seq x y z
N ILE A 1 4.41 3.17 0.94
CA ILE A 1 5.81 3.53 1.30
C ILE A 1 6.10 3.51 2.81
N VAL A 2 5.26 4.09 3.69
CA VAL A 2 5.51 4.14 5.16
C VAL A 2 5.79 2.74 5.75
N ALA A 3 4.90 1.77 5.51
CA ALA A 3 5.10 0.39 5.97
C ALA A 3 6.39 -0.26 5.41
N GLN A 4 6.71 -0.02 4.14
CA GLN A 4 7.92 -0.58 3.51
C GLN A 4 9.20 0.05 4.06
N GLN A 5 9.17 1.34 4.40
CA GLN A 5 10.31 2.02 5.01
C GLN A 5 10.67 1.41 6.36
N ALA A 6 9.67 1.02 7.17
CA ALA A 6 9.88 0.33 8.44
C ALA A 6 10.46 -1.10 8.31
N LEU A 7 10.49 -1.66 7.10
CA LEU A 7 11.10 -2.97 6.81
C LEU A 7 12.55 -2.86 6.33
N ARG A 8 13.06 -1.64 6.08
CA ARG A 8 14.46 -1.42 5.64
C ARG A 8 15.48 -1.86 6.69
N GLU A 9 15.06 -1.99 7.94
CA GLU A 9 15.89 -2.41 9.07
C GLU A 9 15.55 -3.82 9.57
N SER A 10 14.81 -4.59 8.76
CA SER A 10 14.50 -5.99 9.07
C SER A 10 15.76 -6.79 9.40
N SER A 11 15.69 -7.65 10.42
CA SER A 11 16.76 -8.57 10.83
C SER A 11 17.16 -9.54 9.72
N TYR A 12 16.27 -9.82 8.77
CA TYR A 12 16.56 -10.65 7.63
C TYR A 12 17.20 -9.84 6.49
N GLY A 13 18.53 -9.97 6.36
CA GLY A 13 19.35 -9.18 5.45
C GLY A 13 18.89 -9.10 3.98
N PRO A 14 18.49 -10.22 3.33
CA PRO A 14 17.96 -10.16 1.96
C PRO A 14 16.71 -9.27 1.86
N TYR A 15 15.79 -9.36 2.82
CA TYR A 15 14.58 -8.56 2.81
C TYR A 15 14.87 -7.08 3.05
N SER A 16 15.69 -6.75 4.04
CA SER A 16 16.14 -5.38 4.30
C SER A 16 16.79 -4.73 3.06
N ARG A 17 17.71 -5.43 2.39
CA ARG A 17 18.41 -4.91 1.19
C ARG A 17 17.43 -4.67 0.04
N THR A 18 16.52 -5.59 -0.21
CA THR A 18 15.49 -5.42 -1.25
C THR A 18 14.56 -4.26 -0.93
N MET A 19 14.13 -4.11 0.33
CA MET A 19 13.27 -2.99 0.75
C MET A 19 13.96 -1.63 0.58
N LYS A 20 15.27 -1.53 0.79
CA LYS A 20 16.02 -0.29 0.53
C LYS A 20 15.94 0.11 -0.95
N LYS A 21 16.08 -0.84 -1.86
CA LYS A 21 15.96 -0.61 -3.31
C LYS A 21 14.52 -0.23 -3.69
N ILE A 22 13.54 -1.04 -3.28
CA ILE A 22 12.12 -0.79 -3.58
C ILE A 22 11.70 0.58 -3.05
N CYS A 23 12.04 0.93 -1.80
CA CYS A 23 11.65 2.23 -1.25
C CYS A 23 12.25 3.42 -2.02
N TRP A 24 13.46 3.26 -2.57
CA TRP A 24 14.08 4.30 -3.39
C TRP A 24 13.33 4.47 -4.72
N GLU A 25 13.02 3.37 -5.42
CA GLU A 25 12.29 3.40 -6.70
C GLU A 25 10.84 3.91 -6.51
N GLU A 26 10.13 3.38 -5.51
CA GLU A 26 8.74 3.74 -5.20
C GLU A 26 8.58 5.21 -4.78
N SER A 27 9.64 5.83 -4.23
CA SER A 27 9.59 7.25 -3.88
C SER A 27 9.30 8.14 -5.09
N VAL A 28 9.80 7.77 -6.27
CA VAL A 28 9.54 8.49 -7.52
C VAL A 28 8.07 8.41 -7.92
N HIS A 29 7.45 7.23 -7.76
CA HIS A 29 6.03 7.03 -8.08
C HIS A 29 5.11 7.80 -7.13
N ILE A 30 5.45 7.86 -5.83
CA ILE A 30 4.71 8.67 -4.85
C ILE A 30 4.80 10.16 -5.19
N MET A 31 5.99 10.65 -5.55
CA MET A 31 6.18 12.05 -5.94
C MET A 31 5.40 12.39 -7.21
N HIS A 32 5.44 11.50 -8.21
CA HIS A 32 4.64 11.67 -9.42
C HIS A 32 3.13 11.71 -9.12
N GLY A 33 2.62 10.76 -8.32
CA GLY A 33 1.20 10.73 -7.92
C GLY A 33 0.78 12.02 -7.20
N ARG A 34 1.64 12.54 -6.32
CA ARG A 34 1.43 13.84 -5.67
C ARG A 34 1.32 14.97 -6.69
N ASP A 35 2.23 15.04 -7.66
CA ASP A 35 2.23 16.11 -8.65
C ASP A 35 0.98 16.05 -9.54
N VAL A 36 0.45 14.85 -9.84
CA VAL A 36 -0.85 14.69 -10.52
C VAL A 36 -1.98 15.27 -9.67
N VAL A 37 -2.05 14.91 -8.38
CA VAL A 37 -3.08 15.42 -7.46
C VAL A 37 -3.00 16.95 -7.34
N VAL A 38 -1.82 17.51 -7.12
CA VAL A 38 -1.61 18.96 -7.03
C VAL A 38 -2.01 19.66 -8.34
N THR A 39 -1.70 19.06 -9.48
CA THR A 39 -2.10 19.59 -10.79
C THR A 39 -3.63 19.65 -10.92
N MET A 40 -4.32 18.57 -10.56
CA MET A 40 -5.79 18.51 -10.59
C MET A 40 -6.43 19.46 -9.58
N MET A 41 -5.86 19.56 -8.38
CA MET A 41 -6.33 20.48 -7.35
C MET A 41 -6.09 21.95 -7.70
N ASN A 42 -5.18 22.26 -8.64
CA ASN A 42 -5.02 23.61 -9.21
C ASN A 42 -5.77 23.81 -10.53
N GLY A 43 -6.52 22.81 -10.96
CA GLY A 43 -7.28 22.81 -12.20
C GLY A 43 -8.72 23.32 -12.04
N THR A 44 -9.56 22.82 -12.93
CA THR A 44 -11.00 23.12 -13.02
C THR A 44 -11.79 22.60 -11.80
N PRO A 45 -13.00 23.14 -11.54
CA PRO A 45 -13.89 22.61 -10.50
C PRO A 45 -14.13 21.10 -10.62
N THR A 46 -14.39 20.61 -11.83
CA THR A 46 -14.58 19.17 -12.10
C THR A 46 -13.36 18.34 -11.73
N GLN A 47 -12.14 18.84 -11.97
CA GLN A 47 -10.92 18.13 -11.57
C GLN A 47 -10.77 18.06 -10.04
N ARG A 48 -11.13 19.12 -9.33
CA ARG A 48 -11.13 19.13 -7.86
C ARG A 48 -12.16 18.13 -7.30
N GLU A 49 -13.35 18.09 -7.88
CA GLU A 49 -14.40 17.13 -7.52
C GLU A 49 -13.95 15.68 -7.75
N MET A 50 -13.26 15.39 -8.85
CA MET A 50 -12.70 14.05 -9.11
C MET A 50 -11.69 13.62 -8.06
N VAL A 51 -10.84 14.54 -7.56
CA VAL A 51 -9.89 14.22 -6.50
C VAL A 51 -10.61 13.97 -5.18
N GLN A 52 -11.61 14.79 -4.85
CA GLN A 52 -12.43 14.58 -3.65
C GLN A 52 -13.15 13.24 -3.68
N GLU A 53 -13.81 12.91 -4.79
CA GLU A 53 -14.51 11.63 -4.98
C GLU A 53 -13.55 10.43 -4.86
N ALA A 54 -12.33 10.57 -5.39
CA ALA A 54 -11.31 9.56 -5.22
C ALA A 54 -10.86 9.41 -3.76
N LEU A 55 -10.66 10.52 -3.04
CA LEU A 55 -10.34 10.49 -1.61
C LEU A 55 -11.46 9.81 -0.82
N ASP A 56 -12.72 10.14 -1.10
CA ASP A 56 -13.91 9.59 -0.43
C ASP A 56 -13.95 8.06 -0.53
N ARG A 57 -13.71 7.52 -1.72
CA ARG A 57 -13.67 6.07 -1.94
C ARG A 57 -12.45 5.38 -1.32
N TRP A 58 -11.28 6.03 -1.36
CA TRP A 58 -10.02 5.39 -0.99
C TRP A 58 -9.67 5.55 0.49
N TRP A 59 -10.29 6.47 1.23
CA TRP A 59 -9.97 6.70 2.64
C TRP A 59 -10.10 5.44 3.51
N GLY A 60 -11.24 4.74 3.45
CA GLY A 60 -11.46 3.50 4.21
C GLY A 60 -10.37 2.45 3.96
N PRO A 61 -10.11 2.05 2.70
CA PRO A 61 -9.02 1.15 2.37
C PRO A 61 -7.63 1.63 2.82
N LEU A 62 -7.34 2.94 2.74
CA LEU A 62 -6.06 3.51 3.22
C LEU A 62 -5.91 3.32 4.74
N MET A 63 -6.98 3.47 5.50
CA MET A 63 -6.97 3.27 6.96
C MET A 63 -6.79 1.79 7.36
N GLN A 64 -7.26 0.87 6.51
CA GLN A 64 -7.09 -0.58 6.65
C GLN A 64 -5.67 -1.07 6.29
N MET A 65 -4.94 -0.34 5.43
CA MET A 65 -3.67 -0.79 4.80
C MET A 65 -2.59 -1.28 5.78
N HIS A 66 -2.50 -0.67 6.97
CA HIS A 66 -1.48 -1.03 7.97
C HIS A 66 -1.87 -2.25 8.82
N GLY A 67 -3.09 -2.76 8.67
CA GLY A 67 -3.64 -3.89 9.43
C GLY A 67 -4.17 -3.49 10.82
N PRO A 68 -4.86 -4.41 11.52
CA PRO A 68 -5.45 -4.13 12.82
C PRO A 68 -4.38 -3.83 13.88
N ARG A 69 -4.79 -3.21 14.98
CA ARG A 69 -3.91 -2.98 16.13
C ARG A 69 -3.36 -4.31 16.65
N SER A 70 -2.06 -4.35 16.92
CA SER A 70 -1.38 -5.51 17.51
C SER A 70 -0.74 -5.16 18.85
N ASP A 71 -0.81 -6.09 19.80
CA ASP A 71 -0.08 -5.99 21.06
C ASP A 71 1.40 -6.28 20.81
N ARG A 72 2.25 -5.26 21.00
CA ARG A 72 3.70 -5.35 20.78
C ARG A 72 4.34 -6.51 21.53
N ALA A 73 3.86 -6.85 22.74
CA ALA A 73 4.41 -7.95 23.54
C ALA A 73 4.12 -9.33 22.95
N LYS A 74 3.07 -9.45 22.11
CA LYS A 74 2.63 -10.70 21.48
C LYS A 74 3.02 -10.79 20.01
N ASP A 75 3.51 -9.70 19.44
CA ASP A 75 3.87 -9.60 18.03
C ASP A 75 5.26 -10.20 17.77
N ARG A 76 5.29 -11.43 17.27
CA ARG A 76 6.53 -12.17 16.99
C ARG A 76 7.39 -11.50 15.92
N ASP A 77 6.78 -10.78 14.97
CA ASP A 77 7.52 -10.10 13.93
C ASP A 77 8.30 -8.91 14.49
N LEU A 78 7.76 -8.24 15.52
CA LEU A 78 8.50 -7.23 16.27
C LEU A 78 9.60 -7.87 17.14
N PHE A 79 9.29 -8.96 17.83
CA PHE A 79 10.26 -9.67 18.68
C PHE A 79 11.48 -10.14 17.89
N TRP A 80 11.28 -10.73 16.71
CA TRP A 80 12.35 -11.14 15.81
C TRP A 80 12.89 -10.03 14.92
N HIS A 81 12.36 -8.81 15.07
CA HIS A 81 12.75 -7.66 14.28
C HIS A 81 12.60 -7.87 12.78
N ILE A 82 11.60 -8.65 12.36
CA ILE A 82 11.18 -8.78 10.96
C ILE A 82 10.59 -7.44 10.50
N LYS A 83 9.79 -6.80 11.36
CA LYS A 83 9.31 -5.41 11.24
C LYS A 83 9.76 -4.60 12.46
N ALA A 84 9.92 -3.29 12.28
CA ALA A 84 10.37 -2.39 13.35
C ALA A 84 9.22 -1.73 14.15
N LYS A 85 8.05 -1.57 13.51
CA LYS A 85 6.91 -0.80 14.04
C LYS A 85 5.62 -1.61 14.07
N THR A 86 4.74 -1.29 15.02
CA THR A 86 3.38 -1.84 15.08
C THR A 86 2.53 -1.26 13.95
N SER A 87 1.41 -1.92 13.65
CA SER A 87 0.43 -1.42 12.68
C SER A 87 -0.13 -0.04 13.07
N GLU A 88 -0.30 0.23 14.36
CA GLU A 88 -0.77 1.53 14.85
C GLU A 88 0.27 2.62 14.68
N GLU A 89 1.54 2.36 15.04
CA GLU A 89 2.64 3.32 14.86
C GLU A 89 2.79 3.73 13.39
N LEU A 90 2.65 2.77 12.46
CA LEU A 90 2.70 3.05 11.02
C LEU A 90 1.50 3.87 10.54
N ARG A 91 0.31 3.62 11.08
CA ARG A 91 -0.89 4.40 10.73
C ARG A 91 -0.78 5.83 11.26
N GLN A 92 -0.33 6.02 12.50
CA GLN A 92 -0.12 7.35 13.08
C GLN A 92 0.93 8.15 12.28
N GLU A 93 2.02 7.50 11.85
CA GLU A 93 3.00 8.12 10.96
C GLU A 93 2.38 8.50 9.61
N PHE A 94 1.58 7.62 9.00
CA PHE A 94 0.84 7.94 7.77
C PHE A 94 -0.08 9.16 7.96
N LEU A 95 -0.90 9.18 9.00
CA LEU A 95 -1.82 10.30 9.27
C LEU A 95 -1.06 11.61 9.49
N THR A 96 0.01 11.57 10.29
CA THR A 96 0.86 12.74 10.57
C THR A 96 1.48 13.32 9.31
N ILE A 97 1.86 12.46 8.35
CA ILE A 97 2.44 12.90 7.08
C ILE A 97 1.37 13.47 6.15
N TYR A 98 0.22 12.81 6.02
CA TYR A 98 -0.71 13.07 4.91
C TYR A 98 -1.93 13.89 5.28
N VAL A 99 -2.45 13.83 6.51
CA VAL A 99 -3.65 14.61 6.90
C VAL A 99 -3.41 16.11 6.72
N PRO A 100 -2.32 16.72 7.23
CA PRO A 100 -2.07 18.14 7.02
C PRO A 100 -1.97 18.53 5.54
N ARG A 101 -1.36 17.67 4.72
CA ARG A 101 -1.19 17.91 3.27
C ARG A 101 -2.52 17.84 2.52
N ILE A 102 -3.40 16.92 2.89
CA ILE A 102 -4.74 16.79 2.31
C ILE A 102 -5.57 18.04 2.66
N LEU A 103 -5.53 18.48 3.92
CA LEU A 103 -6.24 19.67 4.38
C LEU A 103 -5.70 20.95 3.72
N GLU A 104 -4.38 21.06 3.51
CA GLU A 104 -3.76 22.19 2.80
C GLU A 104 -4.24 22.31 1.34
N LEU A 105 -4.57 21.19 0.70
CA LEU A 105 -5.16 21.17 -0.65
C LEU A 105 -6.65 21.59 -0.67
N GLY A 106 -7.26 21.81 0.50
CA GLY A 106 -8.67 22.16 0.63
C GLY A 106 -9.62 20.98 0.43
N LEU A 107 -9.12 19.75 0.54
CA LEU A 107 -9.95 18.53 0.52
C LEU A 107 -10.57 18.29 1.88
N THR A 108 -11.75 17.68 1.89
CA THR A 108 -12.41 17.20 3.11
C THR A 108 -12.12 15.71 3.27
N ILE A 109 -11.69 15.29 4.46
CA ILE A 109 -11.44 13.88 4.74
C ILE A 109 -12.76 13.24 5.23
N PRO A 110 -13.20 12.10 4.66
CA PRO A 110 -14.47 11.46 5.02
C PRO A 110 -14.39 10.68 6.34
N ASP A 111 -13.98 11.35 7.41
CA ASP A 111 -13.85 10.78 8.76
C ASP A 111 -14.22 11.83 9.82
N PRO A 112 -15.46 11.79 10.35
CA PRO A 112 -15.93 12.77 11.34
C PRO A 112 -15.15 12.77 12.66
N GLU A 113 -14.54 11.63 13.02
CA GLU A 113 -13.77 11.49 14.25
C GLU A 113 -12.32 11.91 14.08
N LEU A 114 -11.89 12.25 12.86
CA LEU A 114 -10.52 12.62 12.55
C LEU A 114 -10.14 13.98 13.15
N HIS A 115 -9.28 13.96 14.17
CA HIS A 115 -8.67 15.16 14.72
C HIS A 115 -7.34 14.82 15.40
N PHE A 116 -6.46 15.81 15.50
CA PHE A 116 -5.22 15.65 16.26
C PHE A 116 -5.48 15.93 17.74
N ASP A 117 -5.21 14.95 18.60
CA ASP A 117 -5.27 15.09 20.05
C ASP A 117 -3.91 15.59 20.55
N GLU A 118 -3.83 16.89 20.84
CA GLU A 118 -2.60 17.53 21.32
C GLU A 118 -2.11 16.97 22.66
N THR A 119 -3.01 16.45 23.50
CA THR A 119 -2.64 15.91 24.82
C THR A 119 -1.99 14.54 24.67
N ALA A 120 -2.52 13.70 23.78
CA ALA A 120 -1.96 12.38 23.48
C ALA A 120 -0.79 12.44 22.48
N GLY A 121 -0.70 13.49 21.66
CA GLY A 121 0.27 13.60 20.57
C GLY A 121 -0.04 12.65 19.40
N GLU A 122 -1.31 12.29 19.21
CA GLU A 122 -1.75 11.28 18.25
C GLU A 122 -3.01 11.73 17.50
N TRP A 123 -3.25 11.18 16.32
CA TRP A 123 -4.51 11.35 15.60
C TRP A 123 -5.57 10.40 16.16
N ARG A 124 -6.73 10.97 16.47
CA ARG A 124 -8.00 10.24 16.63
C ARG A 124 -8.63 10.08 15.25
N TYR A 125 -9.29 8.96 15.00
CA TYR A 125 -9.90 8.61 13.71
C TYR A 125 -10.94 7.50 13.93
N SER A 126 -11.84 7.33 12.96
CA SER A 126 -12.88 6.29 13.01
C SER A 126 -12.27 4.88 12.91
N GLU A 127 -12.72 3.94 13.74
CA GLU A 127 -12.21 2.56 13.69
C GLU A 127 -12.48 1.94 12.30
N PRO A 128 -11.46 1.41 11.60
CA PRO A 128 -11.65 0.81 10.29
C PRO A 128 -12.57 -0.42 10.33
N ASP A 129 -13.35 -0.65 9.27
CA ASP A 129 -14.13 -1.88 9.15
C ASP A 129 -13.23 -3.08 8.86
N TRP A 130 -12.86 -3.81 9.91
CA TRP A 130 -12.05 -5.02 9.80
C TRP A 130 -12.80 -6.21 9.20
N ASN A 131 -14.14 -6.22 9.23
CA ASN A 131 -14.92 -7.28 8.58
C ASN A 131 -14.95 -7.09 7.07
N GLU A 132 -15.04 -5.85 6.61
CA GLU A 132 -14.85 -5.50 5.20
C GLU A 132 -13.45 -5.94 4.75
N LEU A 133 -12.39 -5.54 5.48
CA LEU A 133 -11.02 -5.95 5.15
C LEU A 133 -10.90 -7.48 5.06
N ARG A 134 -11.44 -8.22 6.04
CA ARG A 134 -11.43 -9.68 6.06
C ARG A 134 -12.12 -10.26 4.81
N THR A 135 -13.23 -9.66 4.38
CA THR A 135 -13.96 -10.07 3.17
C THR A 135 -13.09 -9.86 1.92
N VAL A 136 -12.43 -8.70 1.82
CA VAL A 136 -11.54 -8.36 0.70
C VAL A 136 -10.31 -9.28 0.64
N VAL A 137 -9.59 -9.48 1.75
CA VAL A 137 -8.36 -10.29 1.78
C VAL A 137 -8.63 -11.79 1.59
N THR A 138 -9.87 -12.24 1.80
CA THR A 138 -10.32 -13.60 1.49
C THR A 138 -10.86 -13.75 0.07
N ASN A 139 -10.57 -12.80 -0.81
CA ASN A 139 -10.94 -12.76 -2.23
C ASN A 139 -12.42 -12.52 -2.54
N HIS A 140 -13.17 -11.90 -1.63
CA HIS A 140 -14.59 -11.53 -1.84
C HIS A 140 -14.78 -10.01 -1.95
N GLY A 141 -13.73 -9.28 -2.34
CA GLY A 141 -13.80 -7.84 -2.62
C GLY A 141 -14.32 -7.54 -4.03
N PRO A 142 -14.61 -6.27 -4.35
CA PRO A 142 -15.29 -5.87 -5.58
C PRO A 142 -14.56 -6.27 -6.86
N MET A 143 -13.22 -6.31 -6.83
CA MET A 143 -12.38 -6.66 -7.99
C MET A 143 -11.61 -7.97 -7.78
N SER A 144 -11.83 -8.71 -6.69
CA SER A 144 -10.99 -9.85 -6.32
C SER A 144 -10.98 -10.93 -7.40
N GLN A 145 -12.15 -11.33 -7.89
CA GLN A 145 -12.26 -12.40 -8.88
C GLN A 145 -11.67 -11.98 -10.23
N GLU A 146 -11.99 -10.77 -10.71
CA GLU A 146 -11.43 -10.21 -11.95
C GLU A 146 -9.89 -10.12 -11.91
N ARG A 147 -9.31 -9.68 -10.79
CA ARG A 147 -7.85 -9.60 -10.62
C ARG A 147 -7.19 -10.98 -10.65
N LEU A 148 -7.81 -11.99 -10.02
CA LEU A 148 -7.29 -13.36 -10.03
C LEU A 148 -7.41 -13.99 -11.41
N ASP A 149 -8.55 -13.82 -12.08
CA ASP A 149 -8.78 -14.36 -13.42
C ASP A 149 -7.85 -13.73 -14.45
N PHE A 150 -7.66 -12.41 -14.39
CA PHE A 150 -6.65 -11.74 -15.21
C PHE A 150 -5.26 -12.35 -15.05
N ARG A 151 -4.84 -12.67 -13.81
CA ARG A 151 -3.53 -13.31 -13.56
C ARG A 151 -3.46 -14.74 -14.10
N ARG A 152 -4.52 -15.53 -13.92
CA ARG A 152 -4.62 -16.91 -14.44
C ARG A 152 -4.57 -16.90 -15.97
N GLU A 153 -5.42 -16.09 -16.59
CA GLU A 153 -5.51 -15.96 -18.05
C GLU A 153 -4.17 -15.53 -18.64
N ASN A 154 -3.53 -14.48 -18.10
CA ASN A 154 -2.22 -14.04 -18.59
C ASN A 154 -1.16 -15.12 -18.43
N HIS A 155 -1.16 -15.85 -17.31
CA HIS A 155 -0.24 -16.95 -17.10
C HIS A 155 -0.46 -18.06 -18.15
N ASP A 156 -1.71 -18.42 -18.43
CA ASP A 156 -2.04 -19.50 -19.34
C ASP A 156 -1.77 -19.11 -20.81
N LEU A 157 -2.19 -17.92 -21.23
CA LEU A 157 -1.93 -17.39 -22.57
C LEU A 157 -0.43 -17.27 -22.88
N THR A 158 0.40 -17.02 -21.86
CA THR A 158 1.86 -16.89 -22.02
C THR A 158 2.62 -18.19 -21.71
N ALA A 159 1.93 -19.31 -21.53
CA ALA A 159 2.57 -20.59 -21.21
C ALA A 159 3.60 -21.01 -22.27
N TRP A 160 3.30 -20.78 -23.55
CA TRP A 160 4.21 -21.09 -24.65
C TRP A 160 5.53 -20.30 -24.58
N VAL A 161 5.51 -19.05 -24.09
CA VAL A 161 6.71 -18.23 -23.93
C VAL A 161 7.62 -18.86 -22.88
N ARG A 162 7.06 -19.23 -21.73
CA ARG A 162 7.83 -19.90 -20.66
C ARG A 162 8.37 -21.23 -21.13
N ALA A 163 7.56 -22.02 -21.85
CA ALA A 163 8.00 -23.28 -22.43
C ALA A 163 9.15 -23.08 -23.43
N THR A 164 9.10 -22.03 -24.25
CA THR A 164 10.14 -21.71 -25.24
C THR A 164 11.44 -21.26 -24.57
N VAL A 165 11.37 -20.39 -23.56
CA VAL A 165 12.55 -19.88 -22.84
C VAL A 165 13.24 -20.97 -22.03
N LEU A 166 12.45 -21.90 -21.45
CA LEU A 166 12.97 -23.01 -20.65
C LEU A 166 13.37 -24.22 -21.51
N ALA A 167 13.03 -24.22 -22.80
CA ALA A 167 13.43 -25.30 -23.70
C ALA A 167 14.96 -25.39 -23.78
N PRO A 168 15.53 -26.61 -23.78
CA PRO A 168 16.96 -26.79 -24.02
C PRO A 168 17.37 -26.13 -25.35
N SER A 169 18.54 -25.49 -25.37
CA SER A 169 19.10 -24.97 -26.61
C SER A 169 19.22 -26.08 -27.65
N ARG A 170 18.63 -25.88 -28.84
CA ARG A 170 18.77 -26.81 -29.99
C ARG A 170 20.24 -27.00 -30.42
N LEU A 171 21.14 -26.07 -30.06
CA LEU A 171 22.58 -26.20 -30.31
C LEU A 171 23.28 -27.15 -29.32
N ALA A 172 22.71 -27.38 -28.14
CA ALA A 172 23.30 -28.29 -27.15
C ALA A 172 22.99 -29.77 -27.44
N THR A 173 21.99 -30.05 -28.27
CA THR A 173 21.53 -31.42 -28.59
C THR A 173 22.14 -31.99 -29.88
N ALA A 174 22.78 -31.16 -30.72
CA ALA A 174 23.43 -31.61 -31.96
C ALA A 174 24.92 -31.98 -31.78
N ALA A 175 25.46 -31.88 -30.56
CA ALA A 175 26.87 -32.12 -30.25
C ALA A 175 27.12 -33.37 -29.36
N ALA A 176 26.12 -34.26 -29.24
CA ALA A 176 26.22 -35.55 -28.57
C ALA A 176 25.86 -36.67 -29.55
#